data_AF-A0A927DCZ2-F1
#
_entry.id   AF-A0A927DCZ2-F1
#
_cell.length_a   1.000
_cell.length_b   1.000
_cell.length_c   1.000
_cell.angle_alpha   90.00
_cell.angle_beta   90.00
_cell.angle_gamma   90.00
#
_symmetry.space_group_name_H-M   'P 1'
#
loop_
_entity.id
_entity.type
_entity.pdbx_description
1 polymer ?
#
loop_
_entity_poly.entity_id
_entity_poly.type
_entity_poly.pdbx_seq_one_letter_code
_entity_poly.pdbx_strand_id
1 'polypeptide(L)'
;MDQVAEDYDYIILDCPPNINLVTQNAFFASELYLIPAIPDFLSTVGISLIKSEMDKLNKNFRGMIQYSNSSIEFNDTEMLGIIFNMVDEYNKKPKETHEDTINDVKKQHPNMVFNNYITAGDGISVASENNLTVFSHSSLPRSKPNAEKQSEYLTQVVSELYEKLENI
;
A
#
# COMPACT_ATOMS: atom_id res chain seq x y z
N MET A 1 -9.92 -15.33 -10.76
CA MET A 1 -10.49 -14.01 -10.45
C MET A 1 -11.83 -13.83 -11.17
N ASP A 2 -11.91 -14.31 -12.41
CA ASP A 2 -13.05 -14.25 -13.32
C ASP A 2 -14.39 -14.75 -12.73
N GLN A 3 -14.37 -15.64 -11.74
CA GLN A 3 -15.59 -16.15 -11.10
C GLN A 3 -16.29 -15.14 -10.18
N VAL A 4 -15.59 -14.11 -9.71
CA VAL A 4 -16.11 -13.13 -8.74
C VAL A 4 -15.87 -11.69 -9.17
N ALA A 5 -15.18 -11.47 -10.29
CA ALA A 5 -14.81 -10.13 -10.75
C ALA A 5 -16.05 -9.26 -11.06
N GLU A 6 -17.15 -9.87 -11.51
CA GLU A 6 -18.39 -9.14 -11.79
C GLU A 6 -19.18 -8.77 -10.51
N ASP A 7 -18.82 -9.33 -9.35
CA ASP A 7 -19.56 -9.13 -8.09
C ASP A 7 -18.99 -7.98 -7.22
N TYR A 8 -17.82 -7.44 -7.56
CA TYR A 8 -17.10 -6.47 -6.73
C TYR A 8 -16.53 -5.32 -7.58
N ASP A 9 -16.70 -4.09 -7.10
CA ASP A 9 -16.08 -2.91 -7.71
C ASP A 9 -14.55 -2.91 -7.52
N TYR A 10 -14.08 -3.43 -6.37
CA TYR A 10 -12.67 -3.48 -6.01
C TYR A 10 -12.32 -4.82 -5.34
N ILE A 11 -11.19 -5.40 -5.74
CA ILE A 11 -10.62 -6.61 -5.11
C ILE A 11 -9.25 -6.26 -4.56
N ILE A 12 -9.06 -6.39 -3.25
CA ILE A 12 -7.77 -6.17 -2.58
C ILE A 12 -7.11 -7.51 -2.30
N LEU A 13 -5.89 -7.69 -2.81
CA LEU A 13 -5.06 -8.87 -2.56
C LEU A 13 -3.99 -8.53 -1.52
N ASP A 14 -4.06 -9.16 -0.35
CA ASP A 14 -3.00 -9.08 0.67
C ASP A 14 -2.04 -10.26 0.53
N CYS A 15 -0.74 -9.99 0.46
CA CYS A 15 0.28 -10.97 0.10
C CYS A 15 1.44 -10.97 1.09
N PRO A 16 2.10 -12.13 1.27
CA PRO A 16 3.32 -12.19 2.08
C PRO A 16 4.43 -11.33 1.45
N PRO A 17 5.37 -10.81 2.27
CA PRO A 17 6.36 -9.82 1.84
C PRO A 17 7.39 -10.35 0.84
N ASN A 18 7.51 -11.68 0.71
CA ASN A 18 8.45 -12.31 -0.20
C ASN A 18 7.82 -12.49 -1.58
N ILE A 19 8.54 -12.10 -2.63
CA ILE A 19 8.12 -12.28 -4.03
C ILE A 19 8.33 -13.74 -4.45
N ASN A 20 7.42 -14.60 -4.02
CA ASN A 20 7.36 -16.01 -4.37
C ASN A 20 6.22 -16.28 -5.38
N LEU A 21 5.96 -17.54 -5.70
CA LEU A 21 4.92 -17.92 -6.67
C LEU A 21 3.53 -17.37 -6.31
N VAL A 22 3.16 -17.34 -5.02
CA VAL A 22 1.85 -16.82 -4.59
C VAL A 22 1.77 -15.32 -4.81
N THR A 23 2.79 -14.57 -4.38
CA THR A 23 2.84 -13.12 -4.57
C THR A 23 2.95 -12.74 -6.05
N GLN A 24 3.68 -13.53 -6.85
CA GLN A 24 3.75 -13.35 -8.31
C GLN A 24 2.40 -13.58 -8.98
N ASN A 25 1.63 -14.59 -8.55
CA ASN A 25 0.27 -14.82 -9.05
C ASN A 25 -0.66 -13.67 -8.66
N ALA A 26 -0.52 -13.13 -7.46
CA ALA A 26 -1.29 -11.96 -7.04
C ALA A 26 -0.95 -10.74 -7.89
N PHE A 27 0.34 -10.47 -8.16
CA PHE A 27 0.72 -9.40 -9.08
C PHE A 27 0.15 -9.63 -10.48
N PHE A 28 0.30 -10.84 -11.02
CA PHE A 28 -0.24 -11.17 -12.34
C PHE A 28 -1.77 -10.95 -12.43
N ALA A 29 -2.48 -11.15 -11.32
CA ALA A 29 -3.91 -10.92 -11.23
C ALA A 29 -4.28 -9.45 -10.95
N SER A 30 -3.35 -8.61 -10.54
CA SER A 30 -3.63 -7.21 -10.19
C SER A 30 -3.35 -6.25 -11.34
N GLU A 31 -4.16 -5.20 -11.42
CA GLU A 31 -3.90 -4.04 -12.29
C GLU A 31 -2.96 -3.04 -11.61
N LEU A 32 -3.09 -2.93 -10.28
CA LEU A 32 -2.43 -1.91 -9.48
C LEU A 32 -1.83 -2.52 -8.22
N TYR A 33 -0.73 -1.93 -7.73
CA TYR A 33 -0.15 -2.25 -6.42
C TYR A 33 0.16 -0.99 -5.59
N LEU A 34 0.04 -1.13 -4.28
CA LEU A 34 0.36 -0.11 -3.28
C LEU A 34 1.57 -0.53 -2.45
N ILE A 35 2.45 0.42 -2.12
CA ILE A 35 3.59 0.17 -1.23
C ILE A 35 3.33 0.86 0.13
N PRO A 36 3.02 0.12 1.20
CA PRO A 36 3.12 0.63 2.56
C PRO A 36 4.60 0.73 2.96
N ALA A 37 5.02 1.87 3.51
CA ALA A 37 6.41 2.11 3.91
C ALA A 37 6.50 2.88 5.24
N ILE A 38 7.55 2.62 6.02
CA ILE A 38 7.89 3.45 7.18
C ILE A 38 8.80 4.58 6.69
N PRO A 39 8.74 5.80 7.23
CA PRO A 39 9.62 6.90 6.83
C PRO A 39 11.04 6.74 7.39
N ASP A 40 11.74 5.70 6.93
CA ASP A 40 13.15 5.45 7.23
C ASP A 40 13.99 5.20 5.95
N PHE A 41 15.32 5.20 6.13
CA PHE A 41 16.26 5.03 5.03
C PHE A 41 16.12 3.68 4.33
N LEU A 42 15.93 2.59 5.09
CA LEU A 42 15.83 1.26 4.53
C LEU A 42 14.56 1.08 3.70
N SER A 43 13.43 1.65 4.13
CA SER A 43 12.19 1.63 3.35
C SER A 43 12.34 2.41 2.05
N THR A 44 13.07 3.52 2.06
CA THR A 44 13.37 4.29 0.82
C THR A 44 14.10 3.44 -0.21
N VAL A 45 15.14 2.71 0.22
CA VAL A 45 15.84 1.74 -0.66
C VAL A 45 14.91 0.61 -1.09
N GLY A 46 14.10 0.08 -0.17
CA GLY A 46 13.14 -0.99 -0.41
C GLY A 46 12.11 -0.65 -1.48
N ILE A 47 11.56 0.57 -1.49
CA ILE A 47 10.58 1.04 -2.49
C ILE A 47 11.15 0.92 -3.91
N SER A 48 12.38 1.41 -4.11
CA SER A 48 13.05 1.34 -5.41
C SER A 48 13.34 -0.10 -5.85
N LEU A 49 13.71 -0.98 -4.91
CA LEU A 49 13.93 -2.40 -5.19
C LEU A 49 12.63 -3.12 -5.59
N ILE A 50 11.54 -2.85 -4.87
CA ILE A 50 10.21 -3.41 -5.20
C ILE A 50 9.80 -2.98 -6.59
N LYS A 51 9.88 -1.67 -6.91
CA LYS A 51 9.56 -1.19 -8.25
C LYS A 51 10.38 -1.89 -9.32
N SER A 52 11.71 -1.97 -9.14
CA SER A 52 12.60 -2.64 -10.08
C SER A 52 12.24 -4.11 -10.29
N GLU A 53 11.82 -4.80 -9.23
CA GLU A 53 11.41 -6.19 -9.32
C GLU A 53 10.04 -6.34 -10.02
N MET A 54 9.10 -5.42 -9.80
CA MET A 54 7.83 -5.40 -10.52
C MET A 54 8.03 -5.16 -12.01
N ASP A 55 8.90 -4.22 -12.39
CA ASP A 55 9.25 -3.96 -13.78
C ASP A 55 9.83 -5.22 -14.47
N LYS A 56 10.62 -6.03 -13.74
CA LYS A 56 11.15 -7.32 -14.23
C LYS A 56 10.04 -8.37 -14.36
N LEU A 57 9.15 -8.49 -13.39
CA LEU A 57 8.04 -9.45 -13.45
C LEU A 57 7.12 -9.15 -14.64
N ASN A 58 6.71 -7.90 -14.81
CA ASN A 58 5.92 -7.46 -15.96
C ASN A 58 6.59 -7.84 -17.29
N LYS A 59 7.88 -7.54 -17.43
CA LYS A 59 8.66 -7.93 -18.61
C LYS A 59 8.71 -9.45 -18.82
N ASN A 60 8.91 -10.22 -17.75
CA ASN A 60 8.97 -11.68 -17.80
C ASN A 60 7.62 -12.27 -18.23
N PHE A 61 6.51 -11.78 -17.67
CA PHE A 61 5.15 -12.22 -18.05
C PHE A 61 4.87 -11.95 -19.52
N ARG A 62 5.15 -10.74 -20.01
CA ARG A 62 5.03 -10.42 -21.45
C ARG A 62 5.88 -11.34 -22.32
N GLY A 63 7.12 -11.61 -21.93
CA GLY A 63 8.00 -12.53 -22.65
C GLY A 63 7.46 -13.96 -22.70
N MET A 64 6.87 -14.47 -21.62
CA MET A 64 6.28 -15.81 -21.57
C MET A 64 5.02 -15.93 -22.44
N ILE A 65 4.15 -14.94 -22.42
CA ILE A 65 2.93 -14.91 -23.27
C ILE A 65 3.33 -14.91 -24.75
N GLN A 66 4.30 -14.05 -25.13
CA GLN A 66 4.81 -14.00 -26.49
C GLN A 66 5.48 -15.31 -26.92
N TYR A 67 6.32 -15.89 -26.06
CA TYR A 67 7.02 -17.14 -26.36
C TYR A 67 6.07 -18.32 -26.57
N SER A 68 5.01 -18.39 -25.77
CA SER A 68 4.02 -19.47 -25.83
C SER A 68 2.96 -19.30 -26.93
N ASN A 69 2.92 -18.14 -27.61
CA ASN A 69 1.82 -17.73 -28.49
C ASN A 69 0.45 -17.85 -27.79
N SER A 70 0.41 -17.55 -26.49
CA SER A 70 -0.82 -17.60 -25.70
C SER A 70 -1.73 -16.43 -26.02
N SER A 71 -3.05 -16.64 -25.97
CA SER A 71 -4.06 -15.59 -26.14
C SER A 71 -4.42 -14.88 -24.83
N ILE A 72 -3.60 -15.03 -23.79
CA ILE A 72 -3.80 -14.37 -22.51
C ILE A 72 -3.58 -12.86 -22.69
N GLU A 73 -4.60 -12.08 -22.35
CA GLU A 73 -4.47 -10.63 -22.22
C GLU A 73 -3.82 -10.31 -20.87
N PHE A 74 -2.76 -9.49 -20.91
CA PHE A 74 -2.03 -9.06 -19.72
C PHE A 74 -1.64 -7.60 -19.88
N ASN A 75 -2.01 -6.79 -18.90
CA ASN A 75 -1.53 -5.43 -18.72
C ASN A 75 -0.49 -5.43 -17.61
N ASP A 76 0.55 -4.60 -17.77
CA ASP A 76 1.58 -4.45 -16.74
C ASP A 76 0.91 -3.98 -15.43
N THR A 77 1.25 -4.62 -14.30
CA THR A 77 0.77 -4.18 -12.99
C THR A 77 1.52 -2.92 -12.60
N GLU A 78 0.80 -1.82 -12.36
CA GLU A 78 1.39 -0.50 -12.15
C GLU A 78 1.35 -0.05 -10.68
N MET A 79 2.30 0.80 -10.29
CA MET A 79 2.30 1.35 -8.93
C MET A 79 1.23 2.42 -8.81
N LEU A 80 0.24 2.20 -7.92
CA LEU A 80 -0.77 3.21 -7.60
C LEU A 80 -0.22 4.29 -6.66
N GLY A 81 0.65 3.87 -5.74
CA GLY A 81 1.40 4.80 -4.91
C GLY A 81 2.03 4.21 -3.66
N ILE A 82 2.62 5.11 -2.89
CA ILE A 82 3.38 4.83 -1.68
C ILE A 82 2.65 5.49 -0.51
N ILE A 83 2.28 4.70 0.49
CA ILE A 83 1.58 5.15 1.68
C ILE A 83 2.54 5.04 2.87
N PHE A 84 2.84 6.17 3.50
CA PHE A 84 3.65 6.15 4.71
C PHE A 84 2.82 5.73 5.92
N ASN A 85 3.35 4.83 6.73
CA ASN A 85 2.79 4.38 8.00
C ASN A 85 3.80 4.57 9.14
N MET A 86 3.34 4.34 10.37
CA MET A 86 4.15 4.53 11.59
C MET A 86 4.85 5.89 11.64
N VAL A 87 4.21 6.94 11.11
CA VAL A 87 4.80 8.28 11.08
C VAL A 87 4.70 8.90 12.47
N ASP A 88 5.84 9.12 13.09
CA ASP A 88 5.94 9.96 14.29
C ASP A 88 5.62 11.42 13.97
N GLU A 89 4.78 12.02 14.81
CA GLU A 89 4.35 13.40 14.67
C GLU A 89 4.62 14.25 15.91
N TYR A 90 4.72 15.56 15.68
CA TYR A 90 4.63 16.60 16.69
C TYR A 90 3.75 17.74 16.16
N ASN A 91 2.76 18.22 16.94
CA ASN A 91 1.81 19.25 16.51
C ASN A 91 1.12 18.96 15.16
N LYS A 92 0.68 17.72 14.94
CA LYS A 92 -0.01 17.25 13.71
C LYS A 92 0.83 17.37 12.43
N LYS A 93 2.15 17.32 12.57
CA LYS A 93 3.10 17.27 11.46
C LYS A 93 4.08 16.13 11.71
N PRO A 94 4.61 15.48 10.65
CA PRO A 94 5.69 14.51 10.81
C PRO A 94 6.88 15.17 11.53
N LYS A 95 7.62 14.40 12.33
CA LYS A 95 8.92 14.87 12.81
C LYS A 95 9.85 15.14 11.61
N GLU A 96 10.76 16.10 11.76
CA GLU A 96 11.69 16.54 10.71
C GLU A 96 12.39 15.36 9.99
N THR A 97 12.90 14.39 10.74
CA THR A 97 13.56 13.20 10.16
C THR A 97 12.65 12.35 9.26
N HIS A 98 11.37 12.24 9.62
CA HIS A 98 10.39 11.54 8.79
C HIS A 98 9.95 12.40 7.61
N GLU A 99 9.76 13.71 7.82
CA GLU A 99 9.43 14.66 6.76
C GLU A 99 10.50 14.68 5.67
N ASP A 100 11.78 14.71 6.04
CA ASP A 100 12.91 14.63 5.11
C ASP A 100 12.88 13.35 4.27
N THR A 101 12.65 12.20 4.93
CA THR A 101 12.56 10.90 4.23
C THR A 101 11.38 10.87 3.26
N ILE A 102 10.20 11.35 3.68
CA ILE A 102 9.01 11.45 2.83
C ILE A 102 9.29 12.35 1.62
N ASN A 103 9.97 13.48 1.83
CA ASN A 103 10.31 14.41 0.76
C ASN A 103 11.34 13.83 -0.22
N ASP A 104 12.29 13.03 0.26
CA ASP A 104 13.25 12.36 -0.61
C ASP A 104 12.60 11.27 -1.46
N VAL A 105 11.66 10.50 -0.89
CA VAL A 105 10.85 9.55 -1.67
C VAL A 105 9.97 10.28 -2.68
N LYS A 106 9.39 11.45 -2.34
CA LYS A 106 8.64 12.30 -3.30
C LYS A 106 9.50 12.76 -4.48
N LYS A 107 10.77 13.10 -4.25
CA LYS A 107 11.72 13.48 -5.32
C LYS A 107 12.04 12.29 -6.23
N GLN A 108 12.21 11.10 -5.66
CA GLN A 108 12.56 9.87 -6.39
C GLN A 108 11.35 9.29 -7.16
N HIS A 109 10.15 9.44 -6.60
CA HIS A 109 8.90 8.91 -7.14
C HIS A 109 7.83 10.01 -7.23
N PRO A 110 7.96 10.95 -8.19
CA PRO A 110 7.00 12.05 -8.35
C PRO A 110 5.57 11.53 -8.53
N ASN A 111 4.60 12.16 -7.86
CA ASN A 111 3.16 11.86 -7.89
C ASN A 111 2.74 10.47 -7.35
N MET A 112 3.69 9.64 -6.90
CA MET A 112 3.40 8.31 -6.35
C MET A 112 3.15 8.33 -4.85
N VAL A 113 3.74 9.28 -4.12
CA VAL A 113 3.60 9.35 -2.67
C VAL A 113 2.27 9.99 -2.29
N PHE A 114 1.52 9.32 -1.42
CA PHE A 114 0.28 9.85 -0.85
C PHE A 114 0.56 11.09 0.02
N ASN A 115 -0.39 12.01 0.04
CA ASN A 115 -0.35 13.19 0.90
C ASN A 115 -0.69 12.82 2.35
N ASN A 116 -1.61 11.89 2.52
CA ASN A 116 -2.00 11.36 3.82
C ASN A 116 -1.14 10.14 4.22
N TYR A 117 -1.01 9.93 5.52
CA TYR A 117 -0.21 8.85 6.10
C TYR A 117 -0.88 8.29 7.35
N ILE A 118 -0.34 7.21 7.92
CA ILE A 118 -0.82 6.63 9.17
C ILE A 118 0.20 6.90 10.27
N THR A 119 -0.25 7.43 11.41
CA THR A 119 0.65 7.79 12.51
C THR A 119 1.16 6.58 13.27
N ALA A 120 2.33 6.71 13.89
CA ALA A 120 2.79 5.77 14.91
C ALA A 120 1.81 5.71 16.08
N GLY A 121 1.66 4.53 16.67
CA GLY A 121 0.73 4.27 17.76
C GLY A 121 0.34 2.80 17.83
N ASP A 122 -0.30 2.41 18.93
CA ASP A 122 -0.69 1.03 19.21
C ASP A 122 -2.18 0.76 18.96
N GLY A 123 -2.95 1.74 18.48
CA GLY A 123 -4.40 1.62 18.29
C GLY A 123 -4.81 0.52 17.30
N ILE A 124 -4.18 0.48 16.12
CA ILE A 124 -4.37 -0.58 15.12
C ILE A 124 -3.99 -1.95 15.69
N SER A 125 -2.83 -2.04 16.35
CA SER A 125 -2.35 -3.29 16.95
C SER A 125 -3.29 -3.80 18.04
N VAL A 126 -3.76 -2.93 18.93
CA VAL A 126 -4.73 -3.26 19.98
C VAL A 126 -6.07 -3.67 19.39
N ALA A 127 -6.53 -3.01 18.33
CA ALA A 127 -7.75 -3.43 17.64
C ALA A 127 -7.61 -4.86 17.09
N SER A 128 -6.51 -5.14 16.39
CA SER A 128 -6.19 -6.46 15.84
C SER A 128 -6.08 -7.53 16.93
N GLU A 129 -5.40 -7.26 18.05
CA GLU A 129 -5.33 -8.15 19.23
C GLU A 129 -6.72 -8.55 19.77
N ASN A 130 -7.72 -7.69 19.56
CA ASN A 130 -9.10 -7.91 20.01
C ASN A 130 -10.02 -8.39 18.87
N ASN A 131 -9.48 -8.77 17.71
CA ASN A 131 -10.24 -9.15 16.51
C ASN A 131 -11.22 -8.06 16.04
N LEU A 132 -10.83 -6.79 16.22
CA LEU A 132 -11.59 -5.61 15.82
C LEU A 132 -10.80 -4.80 14.80
N THR A 133 -11.53 -4.00 14.01
CA THR A 133 -10.91 -2.98 13.16
C THR A 133 -10.59 -1.74 13.99
N VAL A 134 -9.65 -0.92 13.53
CA VAL A 134 -9.31 0.35 14.20
C VAL A 134 -10.52 1.30 14.31
N PHE A 135 -11.50 1.17 13.41
CA PHE A 135 -12.77 1.93 13.44
C PHE A 135 -13.67 1.57 14.63
N SER A 136 -13.41 0.43 15.30
CA SER A 136 -14.10 0.05 16.54
C SER A 136 -13.46 0.67 17.79
N HIS A 137 -12.73 1.79 17.65
CA HIS A 137 -11.90 2.43 18.67
C HIS A 137 -12.62 2.65 20.02
N SER A 138 -13.91 3.00 19.99
CA SER A 138 -14.73 3.21 21.19
C SER A 138 -14.91 1.94 22.06
N SER A 139 -14.84 0.77 21.43
CA SER A 139 -15.07 -0.54 22.04
C SER A 139 -13.79 -1.21 22.56
N LEU A 140 -12.61 -0.60 22.35
CA LEU A 140 -11.33 -1.21 22.72
C LEU A 140 -11.09 -1.17 24.24
N PRO A 141 -10.43 -2.20 24.82
CA PRO A 141 -10.15 -2.22 26.26
C PRO A 141 -9.07 -1.21 26.68
N ARG A 142 -8.20 -0.80 25.75
CA ARG A 142 -7.11 0.17 25.96
C ARG A 142 -6.84 0.94 24.67
N SER A 143 -5.99 1.98 24.77
CA SER A 143 -5.47 2.73 23.61
C SER A 143 -6.55 3.38 22.73
N LYS A 144 -7.75 3.65 23.29
CA LYS A 144 -8.87 4.29 22.58
C LYS A 144 -8.48 5.60 21.87
N PRO A 145 -7.76 6.54 22.50
CA PRO A 145 -7.38 7.79 21.82
C PRO A 145 -6.41 7.56 20.65
N ASN A 146 -5.50 6.59 20.79
CA ASN A 146 -4.57 6.23 19.70
C ASN A 146 -5.30 5.55 18.55
N ALA A 147 -6.27 4.67 18.85
CA ALA A 147 -7.09 4.01 17.85
C ALA A 147 -8.02 5.01 17.13
N GLU A 148 -8.66 5.92 17.87
CA GLU A 148 -9.47 6.99 17.28
C GLU A 148 -8.63 7.81 16.31
N LYS A 149 -7.47 8.31 16.76
CA LYS A 149 -6.52 9.03 15.90
C LYS A 149 -6.11 8.21 14.67
N GLN A 150 -5.69 6.96 14.83
CA GLN A 150 -5.27 6.13 13.70
C GLN A 150 -6.43 5.82 12.75
N SER A 151 -7.67 5.74 13.24
CA SER A 151 -8.87 5.56 12.40
C SER A 151 -9.18 6.80 11.54
N GLU A 152 -8.97 8.01 12.09
CA GLU A 152 -9.12 9.27 11.34
C GLU A 152 -8.08 9.36 10.21
N TYR A 153 -6.82 9.06 10.51
CA TYR A 153 -5.73 9.09 9.51
C TYR A 153 -5.91 7.98 8.46
N LEU A 154 -6.34 6.78 8.85
CA LEU A 154 -6.67 5.72 7.89
C LEU A 154 -7.83 6.13 6.97
N THR A 155 -8.85 6.83 7.50
CA THR A 155 -9.95 7.36 6.69
C THR A 155 -9.46 8.35 5.64
N GLN A 156 -8.51 9.23 5.98
CA GLN A 156 -7.91 10.18 5.04
C GLN A 156 -7.12 9.45 3.94
N VAL A 157 -6.33 8.43 4.30
CA VAL A 157 -5.61 7.58 3.33
C VAL A 157 -6.58 6.86 2.39
N VAL A 158 -7.67 6.29 2.91
CA VAL A 158 -8.69 5.61 2.10
C VAL A 158 -9.42 6.59 1.18
N SER A 159 -9.68 7.81 1.64
CA SER A 159 -10.30 8.86 0.81
C SER A 159 -9.39 9.25 -0.35
N GLU A 160 -8.10 9.46 -0.10
CA GLU A 160 -7.12 9.74 -1.16
C GLU A 160 -6.92 8.54 -2.10
N LEU A 161 -6.99 7.31 -1.58
CA LEU A 161 -6.94 6.09 -2.40
C LEU A 161 -8.12 6.07 -3.38
N TYR A 162 -9.33 6.35 -2.89
CA TYR A 162 -10.52 6.41 -3.72
C TYR A 162 -10.40 7.48 -4.80
N GLU A 163 -9.93 8.69 -4.44
CA GLU A 163 -9.66 9.76 -5.42
C GLU A 163 -8.64 9.32 -6.48
N LYS A 164 -7.56 8.62 -6.11
CA LYS A 164 -6.57 8.12 -7.06
C LYS A 164 -7.15 7.07 -8.01
N LEU A 165 -8.00 6.17 -7.50
CA LEU A 165 -8.64 5.11 -8.31
C LEU A 165 -9.61 5.69 -9.35
N GLU A 166 -10.37 6.72 -9.00
CA GLU A 166 -11.32 7.38 -9.92
C GLU A 166 -10.64 8.20 -11.05
N ASN A 167 -9.32 8.42 -10.96
CA ASN A 167 -8.53 9.19 -11.93
C ASN A 167 -7.67 8.31 -12.87
N ILE A 168 -7.87 6.99 -12.85
CA ILE A 168 -7.20 6.00 -13.70
C ILE A 168 -8.10 5.64 -14.88
#